data_AF-A0A3Z6DF58-F1
#
_entry.id   AF-A0A3Z6DF58-F1
#
_cell.length_a   1.000
_cell.length_b   1.000
_cell.length_c   1.000
_cell.angle_alpha   90.00
_cell.angle_beta   90.00
_cell.angle_gamma   90.00
#
_symmetry.space_group_name_H-M   'P 1'
#
loop_
_entity.id
_entity.type
_entity.pdbx_description
1 polymer ?
#
loop_
_entity_poly.entity_id
_entity_poly.type
_entity_poly.pdbx_seq_one_letter_code
_entity_poly.pdbx_strand_id
1 'polypeptide(L)' 'MRKARFTEHQIITVIKSVEAGRTVKDVCREAGISEATY' A
#
# COMPACT_ATOMS: atom_id res chain seq x y z
N MET A 1 -18.26 -13.63 6.27
CA MET A 1 -17.39 -12.48 6.57
C MET A 1 -16.84 -11.92 5.26
N ARG A 2 -16.78 -10.60 5.07
CA ARG A 2 -16.20 -10.04 3.83
C ARG A 2 -14.71 -10.40 3.78
N LYS A 3 -14.25 -10.94 2.65
CA LYS A 3 -12.83 -11.20 2.40
C LYS A 3 -12.09 -9.86 2.44
N ALA A 4 -10.97 -9.80 3.17
CA ALA A 4 -10.11 -8.62 3.16
C ALA A 4 -9.62 -8.36 1.72
N ARG A 5 -9.66 -7.10 1.30
CA ARG A 5 -9.24 -6.69 -0.05
C ARG A 5 -7.72 -6.80 -0.24
N PHE A 6 -6.97 -6.65 0.85
CA PHE A 6 -5.51 -6.73 0.89
C PHE A 6 -5.08 -7.75 1.94
N THR A 7 -3.96 -8.42 1.70
CA THR A 7 -3.29 -9.27 2.70
C THR A 7 -2.37 -8.42 3.57
N GLU A 8 -2.08 -8.89 4.78
CA GLU A 8 -1.12 -8.23 5.68
C GLU A 8 0.26 -8.06 5.01
N HIS A 9 0.69 -9.06 4.24
CA HIS A 9 1.94 -9.01 3.49
C HIS A 9 1.95 -7.86 2.45
N GLN A 10 0.84 -7.62 1.77
CA GLN A 10 0.70 -6.50 0.82
C GLN A 10 0.79 -5.15 1.55
N ILE A 11 0.15 -5.04 2.71
CA ILE A 11 0.18 -3.81 3.54
C ILE A 11 1.62 -3.52 4.01
N ILE A 12 2.30 -4.53 4.56
CA ILE A 12 3.69 -4.38 5.04
C ILE A 12 4.63 -3.98 3.91
N THR A 13 4.46 -4.56 2.71
CA THR A 13 5.29 -4.25 1.54
C THR A 13 5.14 -2.79 1.12
N VAL A 14 3.91 -2.29 1.13
CA VAL A 14 3.57 -0.89 0.83
C VAL A 14 4.24 0.07 1.83
N ILE A 15 4.11 -0.20 3.13
CA ILE A 15 4.71 0.62 4.18
C ILE A 15 6.24 0.66 4.06
N LYS A 16 6.88 -0.51 3.94
CA LYS A 16 8.35 -0.60 3.80
C LYS A 16 8.88 0.10 2.56
N SER A 17 8.11 0.12 1.48
CA SER A 17 8.49 0.81 0.24
C SER A 17 8.61 2.32 0.45
N VAL A 18 7.71 2.91 1.24
CA VAL A 18 7.75 4.34 1.58
C VAL A 18 8.83 4.63 2.62
N GLU A 19 9.02 3.77 3.61
CA GLU A 19 10.15 3.87 4.55
C GLU A 19 11.51 3.79 3.83
N ALA A 20 11.59 3.04 2.73
CA ALA A 20 12.77 2.97 1.86
C ALA A 20 12.94 4.21 0.95
N GLY A 21 12.08 5.22 1.07
CA GLY A 21 12.20 6.50 0.37
C GLY A 21 11.44 6.59 -0.96
N ARG A 22 10.59 5.60 -1.31
CA ARG A 22 9.68 5.75 -2.46
C ARG A 22 8.58 6.74 -2.14
N THR A 23 8.12 7.47 -3.15
CA THR A 23 7.02 8.43 -2.94
C THR A 23 5.70 7.68 -2.69
N VAL A 24 4.89 8.22 -1.77
CA VAL A 24 3.56 7.67 -1.46
C VAL A 24 2.71 7.56 -2.74
N LYS A 25 2.78 8.57 -3.61
CA LYS A 25 2.07 8.61 -4.89
C LYS A 25 2.39 7.41 -5.80
N ASP A 26 3.67 7.07 -5.94
CA ASP A 26 4.10 5.95 -6.78
C ASP A 26 3.68 4.61 -6.17
N VAL A 27 3.85 4.46 -4.85
CA VAL A 27 3.46 3.25 -4.12
C VAL A 27 1.95 3.04 -4.15
N CYS A 28 1.15 4.10 -3.98
CA CYS A 28 -0.31 4.04 -4.06
C CYS A 28 -0.78 3.62 -5.45
N ARG A 29 -0.17 4.18 -6.50
CA ARG A 29 -0.47 3.84 -7.89
C ARG A 29 -0.17 2.37 -8.20
N GLU A 30 0.95 1.83 -7.72
CA GLU A 30 1.31 0.42 -7.89
C GLU A 30 0.43 -0.53 -7.08
N ALA A 31 0.10 -0.14 -5.84
CA ALA A 31 -0.74 -0.95 -4.95
C ALA A 31 -2.24 -0.87 -5.28
N GLY A 32 -2.65 0.02 -6.19
CA GLY A 32 -4.05 0.20 -6.58
C GLY A 32 -4.91 0.79 -5.46
N ILE A 33 -4.31 1.63 -4.61
CA ILE A 33 -4.97 2.34 -3.51
C ILE A 33 -4.94 3.85 -3.77
N SER A 34 -5.91 4.56 -3.20
CA SER A 34 -5.89 6.02 -3.21
C SER A 34 -4.90 6.53 -2.16
N GLU A 35 -4.24 7.65 -2.44
CA GLU A 35 -3.41 8.36 -1.45
C GLU A 35 -4.21 8.75 -0.19
N ALA A 36 -5.54 8.89 -0.28
CA ALA A 36 -6.39 9.14 0.89
C ALA A 36 -6.61 7.90 1.77
N THR A 37 -6.31 6.71 1.25
CA THR A 37 -6.43 5.42 1.95
C THR A 37 -5.10 4.89 2.46
N TYR A 38 -3.99 5.37 1.88
CA TYR A 38 -2.64 5.10 2.35
C TYR A 38 -2.40 5.78 3.70
#